data_AF-A0A6C0M1S6-F1
#
_entry.id   AF-A0A6C0M1S6-F1
#
_cell.length_a   1.000
_cell.length_b   1.000
_cell.length_c   1.000
_cell.angle_alpha   90.00
_cell.angle_beta   90.00
_cell.angle_gamma   90.00
#
_symmetry.space_group_name_H-M   'P 1'
#
loop_
_entity.id
_entity.type
_entity.pdbx_description
1 polymer ?
#
loop_
_entity_poly.entity_id
_entity_poly.type
_entity_poly.pdbx_seq_one_letter_code
_entity_poly.pdbx_strand_id
1 'polypeptide(L)'
;MTKFWVYKPRILIDEYYDFFPGKQHTGYKLFNALTRFILYLLIGLGLFNKNITWVWTLLIVITIFGFLYQPEAQKLCRKPTFDNPMMNPLLFTNDLNLEACNNMNKEAESLLLKSVNEDRWVLDRNKNVRRAFITTAVSKYPNDSRELGESLYGLRGREGCKTSNKNCKTYSDVRFR
;
A
#
# COMPACT_ATOMS: atom_id res chain seq x y z
N MET A 1 -9.37 7.75 -3.19
CA MET A 1 -9.81 7.36 -4.56
C MET A 1 -8.60 6.96 -5.37
N THR A 2 -8.65 5.81 -6.04
CA THR A 2 -7.55 5.24 -6.83
C THR A 2 -7.24 6.12 -8.04
N LYS A 3 -5.96 6.45 -8.26
CA LYS A 3 -5.49 7.28 -9.38
C LYS A 3 -5.18 6.43 -10.62
N PHE A 4 -6.04 5.48 -10.94
CA PHE A 4 -5.84 4.57 -12.06
C PHE A 4 -6.80 4.91 -13.20
N TRP A 5 -6.32 4.85 -14.45
CA TRP A 5 -7.04 5.39 -15.60
C TRP A 5 -8.36 4.68 -15.90
N VAL A 6 -8.52 3.40 -15.54
CA VAL A 6 -9.81 2.69 -15.70
C VAL A 6 -10.92 3.33 -14.87
N TYR A 7 -10.60 3.80 -13.67
CA TYR A 7 -11.58 4.47 -12.80
C TYR A 7 -11.67 5.98 -13.09
N LYS A 8 -10.56 6.60 -13.51
CA LYS A 8 -10.50 8.02 -13.83
C LYS A 8 -9.75 8.25 -15.16
N PRO A 9 -10.42 8.07 -16.31
CA PRO A 9 -9.77 8.13 -17.64
C PRO A 9 -9.06 9.45 -17.92
N ARG A 10 -9.59 10.54 -17.36
CA ARG A 10 -9.05 11.89 -17.50
C ARG A 10 -7.58 11.99 -17.08
N ILE A 11 -7.10 11.11 -16.21
CA ILE A 11 -5.68 11.09 -15.77
C ILE A 11 -4.70 10.80 -16.90
N LEU A 12 -5.14 10.20 -18.01
CA LEU A 12 -4.29 10.01 -19.19
C LEU A 12 -4.01 11.31 -19.93
N ILE A 13 -4.90 12.29 -19.82
CA ILE A 13 -4.79 13.61 -20.45
C ILE A 13 -4.21 14.63 -19.46
N ASP A 14 -4.68 14.64 -18.21
CA ASP A 14 -4.27 15.63 -17.21
C ASP A 14 -2.75 15.56 -16.91
N GLU A 15 -2.15 14.38 -17.00
CA GLU A 15 -0.71 14.13 -16.78
C GLU A 15 0.02 13.76 -18.10
N TYR A 16 -0.32 14.44 -19.20
CA TYR A 16 0.22 14.16 -20.54
C TYR A 16 1.75 14.18 -20.64
N TYR A 17 2.42 14.99 -19.81
CA TYR A 17 3.88 15.12 -19.79
C TYR A 17 4.59 13.92 -19.15
N ASP A 18 3.89 13.12 -18.35
CA ASP A 18 4.44 11.97 -17.63
C ASP A 18 4.17 10.65 -18.37
N PHE A 19 4.65 10.54 -19.60
CA PHE A 19 4.35 9.40 -20.47
C PHE A 19 5.48 8.37 -20.56
N PHE A 20 6.71 8.69 -20.22
CA PHE A 20 7.83 7.76 -20.37
C PHE A 20 7.95 6.84 -19.15
N PRO A 21 7.85 5.50 -19.30
CA PRO A 21 7.94 4.58 -18.17
C PRO A 21 9.37 4.51 -17.60
N GLY A 22 9.65 5.34 -16.59
CA GLY A 22 10.91 5.37 -15.86
C GLY A 22 10.89 4.58 -14.53
N LYS A 23 12.09 4.34 -13.97
CA LYS A 23 12.28 3.67 -12.66
C LYS A 23 11.68 4.44 -11.47
N GLN A 24 11.30 5.70 -11.68
CA GLN A 24 10.66 6.56 -10.68
C GLN A 24 9.18 6.23 -10.42
N HIS A 25 8.52 5.45 -11.30
CA HIS A 25 7.11 5.12 -11.14
C HIS A 25 6.93 3.79 -10.41
N THR A 26 6.00 3.76 -9.47
CA THR A 26 5.64 2.54 -8.72
C THR A 26 4.16 2.23 -8.87
N GLY A 27 3.83 0.93 -9.04
CA GLY A 27 2.47 0.42 -9.12
C GLY A 27 1.64 1.04 -10.26
N TYR A 28 0.47 1.60 -9.91
CA TYR A 28 -0.48 2.17 -10.88
C TYR A 28 0.09 3.34 -11.70
N LYS A 29 1.08 4.09 -11.17
CA LYS A 29 1.69 5.20 -11.91
C LYS A 29 2.48 4.70 -13.12
N LEU A 30 3.17 3.57 -12.95
CA LEU A 30 3.92 2.94 -14.03
C LEU A 30 2.97 2.46 -15.13
N PHE A 31 1.85 1.86 -14.75
CA PHE A 31 0.81 1.44 -15.69
C PHE A 31 0.20 2.63 -16.44
N ASN A 32 -0.18 3.71 -15.74
CA ASN A 32 -0.71 4.90 -16.40
C ASN A 32 0.31 5.49 -17.41
N ALA A 33 1.58 5.61 -17.03
CA ALA A 33 2.65 6.10 -17.91
C ALA A 33 2.82 5.17 -19.13
N LEU A 34 2.85 3.86 -18.92
CA LEU A 34 2.95 2.86 -19.99
C LEU A 34 1.75 2.93 -20.94
N THR A 35 0.53 3.10 -20.44
CA THR A 35 -0.67 3.30 -21.27
C THR A 35 -0.54 4.56 -22.14
N ARG A 36 -0.07 5.69 -21.58
CA ARG A 36 0.19 6.92 -22.35
C ARG A 36 1.26 6.72 -23.42
N PHE A 37 2.36 6.04 -23.06
CA PHE A 37 3.43 5.70 -24.00
C PHE A 37 2.89 4.94 -25.21
N ILE A 38 2.07 3.91 -24.98
CA ILE A 38 1.48 3.13 -26.07
C ILE A 38 0.51 3.99 -26.89
N LEU A 39 -0.31 4.85 -26.26
CA LEU A 39 -1.20 5.76 -26.98
C LEU A 39 -0.44 6.72 -27.91
N TYR A 40 0.70 7.27 -27.47
CA TYR A 40 1.54 8.11 -28.31
C TYR A 40 2.22 7.33 -29.43
N LEU A 41 2.66 6.10 -29.15
CA LEU A 41 3.20 5.20 -30.16
C LEU A 41 2.13 4.89 -31.23
N LEU A 42 0.89 4.67 -30.82
CA LEU A 42 -0.25 4.42 -31.69
C LEU A 42 -0.55 5.60 -32.62
N ILE A 43 -0.56 6.82 -32.08
CA ILE A 43 -0.75 8.04 -32.87
C ILE A 43 0.38 8.16 -33.91
N GLY A 44 1.63 7.94 -33.49
CA GLY A 44 2.78 7.93 -34.40
C GLY A 44 2.64 6.89 -35.51
N LEU A 45 2.38 5.62 -35.17
CA LEU A 45 2.20 4.54 -36.14
C LEU A 45 1.03 4.79 -37.09
N GLY A 46 -0.08 5.34 -36.60
CA GLY A 46 -1.25 5.67 -37.42
C GLY A 46 -0.97 6.74 -38.47
N LEU A 47 -0.03 7.65 -38.21
CA LEU A 47 0.38 8.67 -39.18
C LEU A 47 1.27 8.10 -40.29
N PHE A 48 2.10 7.11 -40.00
CA PHE A 48 3.08 6.56 -40.96
C PHE A 48 2.61 5.30 -41.68
N ASN A 49 1.68 4.53 -41.11
CA ASN A 49 1.24 3.25 -41.65
C ASN A 49 -0.24 3.31 -42.06
N LYS A 50 -0.54 2.99 -43.33
CA LYS A 50 -1.93 2.89 -43.83
C LYS A 50 -2.69 1.72 -43.21
N ASN A 51 -1.98 0.70 -42.71
CA ASN A 51 -2.62 -0.49 -42.16
C ASN A 51 -3.06 -0.24 -40.71
N ILE A 52 -4.31 0.21 -40.55
CA ILE A 52 -4.92 0.53 -39.27
C ILE A 52 -5.19 -0.69 -38.37
N THR A 53 -5.05 -1.91 -38.88
CA THR A 53 -5.31 -3.14 -38.10
C THR A 53 -4.43 -3.23 -36.86
N TRP A 54 -3.16 -2.83 -36.94
CA TRP A 54 -2.22 -2.80 -35.81
C TRP A 54 -2.62 -1.80 -34.71
N VAL A 55 -3.30 -0.72 -35.08
CA VAL A 55 -3.79 0.28 -34.12
C VAL A 55 -4.91 -0.33 -33.29
N TRP A 56 -5.85 -1.01 -33.95
CA TRP A 56 -6.99 -1.66 -33.28
C TRP A 56 -6.55 -2.80 -32.36
N THR A 57 -5.59 -3.63 -32.77
CA THR A 57 -5.12 -4.75 -31.93
C THR A 57 -4.49 -4.25 -30.64
N LEU A 58 -3.63 -3.24 -30.69
CA LEU A 58 -2.99 -2.64 -29.50
C LEU A 58 -4.00 -1.95 -28.58
N LEU A 59 -5.02 -1.26 -29.13
CA LEU A 59 -6.08 -0.66 -28.31
C LEU A 59 -6.86 -1.73 -27.53
N ILE A 60 -7.21 -2.84 -28.17
CA ILE A 60 -7.93 -3.95 -27.52
C ILE A 60 -7.06 -4.59 -26.42
N VAL A 61 -5.76 -4.77 -26.68
CA VAL A 61 -4.85 -5.31 -25.66
C VAL A 61 -4.77 -4.39 -24.44
N ILE A 62 -4.64 -3.07 -24.64
CA ILE A 62 -4.61 -2.09 -23.54
C ILE A 62 -5.89 -2.12 -22.72
N THR A 63 -7.06 -2.18 -23.37
CA THR A 63 -8.34 -2.20 -22.65
C THR A 63 -8.50 -3.48 -21.84
N ILE A 64 -8.21 -4.65 -22.43
CA ILE A 64 -8.25 -5.93 -21.72
C ILE A 64 -7.30 -5.92 -20.53
N PHE A 65 -6.04 -5.52 -20.72
CA PHE A 65 -5.08 -5.42 -19.62
C PHE A 65 -5.52 -4.43 -18.54
N GLY A 66 -6.13 -3.30 -18.92
CA GLY A 66 -6.68 -2.34 -17.99
C GLY A 66 -7.77 -2.94 -17.09
N PHE A 67 -8.73 -3.66 -17.69
CA PHE A 67 -9.82 -4.29 -16.94
C PHE A 67 -9.37 -5.48 -16.08
N LEU A 68 -8.41 -6.27 -16.56
CA LEU A 68 -7.82 -7.36 -15.77
C LEU A 68 -6.91 -6.84 -14.64
N TYR A 69 -6.35 -5.64 -14.79
CA TYR A 69 -5.53 -5.04 -13.77
C TYR A 69 -6.42 -4.48 -12.65
N GLN A 70 -6.51 -5.22 -11.54
CA GLN A 70 -6.98 -4.67 -10.27
C GLN A 70 -5.82 -3.96 -9.57
N PRO A 71 -5.77 -2.63 -9.53
CA PRO A 71 -4.82 -1.96 -8.66
C PRO A 71 -5.18 -2.31 -7.22
N GLU A 72 -4.18 -2.76 -6.45
CA GLU A 72 -4.32 -2.81 -5.00
C GLU A 72 -4.75 -1.42 -4.51
N ALA A 73 -5.88 -1.38 -3.82
CA ALA A 73 -6.29 -0.17 -3.12
C ALA A 73 -5.19 0.15 -2.12
N GLN A 74 -4.44 1.23 -2.36
CA GLN A 74 -3.46 1.70 -1.39
C GLN A 74 -4.21 1.98 -0.09
N LYS A 75 -3.98 1.15 0.93
CA LYS A 75 -4.54 1.33 2.27
C LYS A 75 -4.12 2.72 2.72
N LEU A 76 -5.10 3.55 3.07
CA LEU A 76 -4.83 4.90 3.57
C LEU A 76 -4.06 4.74 4.89
N CYS A 77 -2.81 5.22 4.91
CA CYS A 77 -1.91 5.09 6.06
C CYS A 77 -1.28 6.43 6.41
N ARG A 78 -0.92 6.60 7.68
CA ARG A 78 -0.25 7.77 8.25
C ARG A 78 1.21 7.77 7.79
N LYS A 79 1.59 8.87 7.12
CA LYS A 79 2.95 9.11 6.64
C LYS A 79 3.79 9.78 7.74
N PRO A 80 5.13 9.61 7.71
CA PRO A 80 6.00 10.29 8.65
C PRO A 80 5.98 11.79 8.39
N THR A 81 5.97 12.59 9.46
CA THR A 81 6.06 14.05 9.39
C THR A 81 7.27 14.53 10.18
N PHE A 82 7.60 15.82 10.07
CA PHE A 82 8.70 16.41 10.83
C PHE A 82 8.44 16.32 12.35
N ASP A 83 7.20 16.58 12.77
CA ASP A 83 6.80 16.56 14.19
C ASP A 83 6.55 15.14 14.71
N ASN A 84 6.30 14.17 13.81
CA ASN A 84 6.11 12.77 14.16
C ASN A 84 6.78 11.84 13.15
N PRO A 85 8.14 11.73 13.18
CA PRO A 85 8.89 10.92 12.22
C PRO A 85 8.54 9.43 12.30
N MET A 86 8.19 8.94 13.50
CA MET A 86 7.86 7.53 13.74
C MET A 86 6.39 7.19 13.53
N MET A 87 5.55 8.15 13.12
CA MET A 87 4.12 7.92 12.85
C MET A 87 3.34 7.38 14.06
N ASN A 88 3.88 7.49 15.27
CA ASN A 88 3.25 6.99 16.49
C ASN A 88 2.01 7.83 16.83
N PRO A 89 0.92 7.26 17.35
CA PRO A 89 -0.25 8.05 17.73
C PRO A 89 0.10 8.96 18.92
N LEU A 90 0.21 10.26 18.67
CA LEU A 90 0.43 11.29 19.69
C LEU A 90 -0.90 12.00 20.02
N LEU A 91 -0.97 12.64 21.18
CA LEU A 91 -2.18 13.38 21.64
C LEU A 91 -2.70 14.42 20.64
N PHE A 92 -1.79 15.07 19.89
CA PHE A 92 -2.12 16.12 18.93
C PHE A 92 -2.20 15.60 17.47
N THR A 93 -2.32 14.28 17.28
CA THR A 93 -2.43 13.69 15.95
C THR A 93 -3.87 13.76 15.46
N ASN A 94 -4.11 14.42 14.33
CA ASN A 94 -5.47 14.53 13.76
C ASN A 94 -5.96 13.20 13.16
N ASP A 95 -5.04 12.36 12.65
CA ASP A 95 -5.37 11.14 11.90
C ASP A 95 -5.24 9.87 12.73
N LEU A 96 -5.82 9.84 13.95
CA LEU A 96 -5.72 8.72 14.87
C LEU A 96 -6.26 7.39 14.31
N ASN A 97 -7.22 7.44 13.39
CA ASN A 97 -7.83 6.26 12.78
C ASN A 97 -6.96 5.57 11.72
N LEU A 98 -5.89 6.23 11.24
CA LEU A 98 -5.00 5.69 10.22
C LEU A 98 -3.83 4.92 10.85
N GLU A 99 -3.53 3.75 10.29
CA GLU A 99 -2.34 2.96 10.64
C GLU A 99 -1.07 3.58 10.08
N ALA A 100 0.08 3.34 10.72
CA ALA A 100 1.38 3.74 10.18
C ALA A 100 1.72 2.98 8.88
N CYS A 101 2.40 3.64 7.95
CA CYS A 101 2.81 3.02 6.69
C CYS A 101 4.05 2.11 6.88
N ASN A 102 3.93 0.80 6.58
CA ASN A 102 5.03 -0.17 6.76
C ASN A 102 6.29 0.09 5.91
N ASN A 103 6.16 0.74 4.74
CA ASN A 103 7.26 0.86 3.77
C ASN A 103 8.02 2.20 3.86
N MET A 104 7.85 2.96 4.95
CA MET A 104 8.35 4.33 5.06
C MET A 104 9.56 4.48 6.00
N ASN A 105 10.20 3.38 6.41
CA ASN A 105 11.28 3.39 7.40
C ASN A 105 12.46 4.32 7.03
N LYS A 106 12.85 4.36 5.75
CA LYS A 106 13.95 5.24 5.28
C LYS A 106 13.57 6.72 5.38
N GLU A 107 12.32 7.04 5.04
CA GLU A 107 11.82 8.42 5.10
C GLU A 107 11.67 8.87 6.55
N ALA A 108 11.09 8.02 7.40
CA ALA A 108 10.99 8.21 8.84
C ALA A 108 12.37 8.46 9.49
N GLU A 109 13.38 7.67 9.13
CA GLU A 109 14.75 7.86 9.62
C GLU A 109 15.35 9.18 9.13
N SER A 110 15.15 9.53 7.86
CA SER A 110 15.64 10.79 7.31
C SER A 110 15.00 12.02 7.98
N LEU A 111 13.74 11.92 8.38
CA LEU A 111 13.01 12.97 9.08
C LEU A 111 13.43 13.06 10.54
N LEU A 112 13.64 11.92 11.20
CA LEU A 112 14.16 11.87 12.57
C LEU A 112 15.52 12.58 12.70
N LEU A 113 16.44 12.31 11.77
CA LEU A 113 17.75 12.97 11.77
C LEU A 113 17.66 14.48 11.50
N LYS A 114 16.58 14.93 10.83
CA LYS A 114 16.33 16.34 10.58
C LYS A 114 15.64 17.03 11.77
N SER A 115 14.74 16.34 12.46
CA SER A 115 13.96 16.90 13.57
C SER A 115 14.78 17.06 14.85
N VAL A 116 15.76 16.19 15.08
CA VAL A 116 16.68 16.31 16.22
C VAL A 116 17.79 17.31 15.87
N ASN A 117 17.61 18.57 16.27
CA ASN A 117 18.49 19.67 15.91
C ASN A 117 19.79 19.76 16.71
N GLU A 118 19.84 19.27 17.96
CA GLU A 118 20.95 19.64 18.84
C GLU A 118 22.18 18.73 18.72
N ASP A 119 22.02 17.44 18.43
CA ASP A 119 23.15 16.50 18.35
C ASP A 119 23.01 15.50 17.19
N ARG A 120 22.82 16.02 15.97
CA ARG A 120 22.80 15.18 14.76
C ARG A 120 24.04 14.27 14.67
N TRP A 121 25.18 14.72 15.19
CA TRP A 121 26.44 13.97 15.26
C TRP A 121 26.41 12.77 16.24
N VAL A 122 25.57 12.80 17.29
CA VAL A 122 25.38 11.67 18.23
C VAL A 122 24.49 10.61 17.59
N LEU A 123 23.36 11.02 17.00
CA LEU A 123 22.46 10.09 16.31
C LEU A 123 23.08 9.48 15.06
N ASP A 124 23.87 10.26 14.34
CA ASP A 124 24.48 9.79 13.10
C ASP A 124 25.56 8.73 13.38
N ARG A 125 26.41 8.95 14.39
CA ARG A 125 27.49 8.02 14.77
C ARG A 125 27.02 6.85 15.61
N ASN A 126 25.98 7.02 16.43
CA ASN A 126 25.61 6.04 17.43
C ASN A 126 24.38 5.24 17.00
N LYS A 127 24.62 4.16 16.24
CA LYS A 127 23.58 3.21 15.80
C LYS A 127 22.70 2.69 16.95
N ASN A 128 23.22 2.71 18.17
CA ASN A 128 22.50 2.28 19.37
C ASN A 128 21.36 3.25 19.75
N VAL A 129 21.55 4.55 19.55
CA VAL A 129 20.53 5.56 19.89
C VAL A 129 19.37 5.50 18.89
N ARG A 130 19.65 5.18 17.61
CA ARG A 130 18.60 4.99 16.59
C ARG A 130 17.62 3.87 16.96
N ARG A 131 18.06 2.86 17.71
CA ARG A 131 17.20 1.75 18.18
C ARG A 131 16.16 2.18 19.23
N ALA A 132 16.34 3.34 19.86
CA ALA A 132 15.37 3.87 20.80
C ALA A 132 14.14 4.48 20.09
N PHE A 133 14.27 4.86 18.82
CA PHE A 133 13.19 5.44 18.03
C PHE A 133 12.56 4.37 17.15
N ILE A 134 11.47 3.80 17.63
CA ILE A 134 10.71 2.78 16.92
C ILE A 134 9.25 3.17 16.77
N THR A 135 8.63 2.67 15.71
CA THR A 135 7.17 2.71 15.55
C THR A 135 6.53 1.73 16.52
N THR A 136 5.52 2.16 17.27
CA THR A 136 4.79 1.28 18.19
C THR A 136 3.92 0.28 17.41
N ALA A 137 3.77 -0.92 17.96
CA ALA A 137 2.94 -1.96 17.34
C ALA A 137 1.48 -1.50 17.16
N VAL A 138 0.98 -0.68 18.09
CA VAL A 138 -0.33 -0.02 17.96
C VAL A 138 -0.10 1.36 17.34
N SER A 139 -0.53 1.53 16.09
CA SER A 139 -0.33 2.79 15.35
C SER A 139 -1.61 3.62 15.16
N LYS A 140 -2.78 3.01 15.38
CA LYS A 140 -4.10 3.66 15.30
C LYS A 140 -4.92 3.51 16.58
N TYR A 141 -5.87 4.41 16.74
CA TYR A 141 -6.91 4.37 17.76
C TYR A 141 -8.28 4.46 17.07
N PRO A 142 -9.25 3.57 17.38
CA PRO A 142 -9.16 2.42 18.29
C PRO A 142 -8.18 1.34 17.79
N ASN A 143 -7.64 0.54 18.72
CA ASN A 143 -6.68 -0.51 18.40
C ASN A 143 -7.34 -1.75 17.75
N ASP A 144 -6.54 -2.57 17.06
CA ASP A 144 -6.99 -3.83 16.42
C ASP A 144 -7.14 -4.99 17.41
N SER A 145 -7.72 -4.72 18.58
CA SER A 145 -7.97 -5.75 19.61
C SER A 145 -8.80 -6.92 19.08
N ARG A 146 -9.69 -6.67 18.11
CA ARG A 146 -10.47 -7.71 17.44
C ARG A 146 -9.60 -8.65 16.61
N GLU A 147 -8.71 -8.10 15.77
CA GLU A 147 -7.84 -8.90 14.91
C GLU A 147 -6.85 -9.72 15.76
N LEU A 148 -6.32 -9.13 16.83
CA LEU A 148 -5.50 -9.85 17.81
C LEU A 148 -6.28 -11.00 18.46
N GLY A 149 -7.53 -10.75 18.88
CA GLY A 149 -8.39 -11.78 19.44
C GLY A 149 -8.69 -12.91 18.46
N GLU A 150 -8.97 -12.58 17.20
CA GLU A 150 -9.19 -13.55 16.13
C GLU A 150 -7.91 -14.34 15.79
N SER A 151 -6.74 -13.72 15.92
CA SER A 151 -5.44 -14.40 15.76
C SER A 151 -5.13 -15.37 16.90
N LEU A 152 -5.38 -14.97 18.15
CA LEU A 152 -5.09 -15.79 19.34
C LEU A 152 -6.09 -16.94 19.56
N TYR A 153 -7.37 -16.68 19.33
CA TYR A 153 -8.46 -17.60 19.69
C TYR A 153 -9.18 -18.19 18.47
N GLY A 154 -8.84 -17.75 17.26
CA GLY A 154 -9.55 -18.07 16.04
C GLY A 154 -10.78 -17.18 15.80
N LEU A 155 -11.34 -17.27 14.59
CA LEU A 155 -12.50 -16.49 14.19
C LEU A 155 -13.70 -16.78 15.10
N ARG A 156 -14.27 -15.72 15.69
CA ARG A 156 -15.58 -15.79 16.36
C ARG A 156 -16.61 -16.33 15.37
N GLY A 157 -17.30 -17.41 15.76
CA GLY A 157 -18.35 -18.02 14.94
C GLY A 157 -17.93 -19.24 14.11
N ARG A 158 -16.67 -19.69 14.18
CA ARG A 158 -16.36 -21.05 13.71
C ARG A 158 -17.06 -22.08 14.59
N GLU A 159 -17.66 -23.10 13.96
CA GLU A 159 -18.21 -24.26 14.65
C GLU A 159 -17.09 -24.97 15.42
N GLY A 160 -17.06 -24.75 16.73
CA GLY A 160 -16.15 -25.42 17.63
C GLY A 160 -16.73 -26.76 18.10
N CYS A 161 -15.87 -27.58 18.70
CA CYS A 161 -16.30 -28.82 19.35
C CYS A 161 -17.48 -28.59 20.32
N LYS A 162 -17.45 -27.50 21.09
CA LYS A 162 -18.53 -27.16 22.05
C LYS A 162 -19.86 -26.81 21.39
N THR A 163 -19.88 -26.27 20.17
CA THR A 163 -21.10 -25.79 19.52
C THR A 163 -21.65 -26.76 18.48
N SER A 164 -20.80 -27.55 17.83
CA SER A 164 -21.18 -28.42 16.69
C SER A 164 -20.78 -29.88 16.87
N ASN A 165 -20.12 -30.27 17.97
CA ASN A 165 -19.47 -31.59 18.14
C ASN A 165 -18.47 -31.95 17.01
N LYS A 166 -18.08 -31.00 16.15
CA LYS A 166 -17.09 -31.16 15.09
C LYS A 166 -15.72 -30.71 15.58
N ASN A 167 -14.65 -31.32 15.06
CA ASN A 167 -13.25 -31.01 15.40
C ASN A 167 -12.93 -31.16 16.91
N CYS A 168 -13.61 -32.08 17.60
CA CYS A 168 -13.29 -32.44 18.97
C CYS A 168 -11.99 -33.24 19.03
N LYS A 169 -11.12 -32.91 19.98
CA LYS A 169 -9.92 -33.70 20.23
C LYS A 169 -10.34 -34.97 20.99
N THR A 170 -10.14 -36.12 20.36
CA THR A 170 -10.55 -37.45 20.87
C THR A 170 -9.99 -37.74 22.26
N TYR A 171 -8.75 -37.35 22.57
CA TYR A 171 -8.11 -37.60 23.86
C TYR A 171 -8.60 -36.71 25.01
N SER A 172 -9.32 -35.62 24.72
CA SER A 172 -9.84 -34.69 25.74
C SER A 172 -11.33 -34.84 26.02
N ASP A 173 -12.01 -35.69 25.24
CA ASP A 173 -13.44 -35.89 25.33
C ASP A 173 -13.74 -37.17 26.13
N VAL A 174 -14.36 -36.99 27.29
CA VAL A 174 -14.74 -38.06 28.23
C VAL A 174 -15.69 -39.09 27.62
N ARG A 175 -16.36 -38.79 26.50
CA ARG A 175 -17.27 -39.73 25.81
C ARG A 175 -16.54 -40.84 25.06
N PHE A 176 -15.25 -40.66 24.77
CA PHE A 176 -14.42 -41.64 24.06
C PHE A 176 -13.49 -42.42 25.00
N ARG A 177 -13.71 -42.32 26.32
CA ARG A 177 -12.92 -43.01 27.35
C ARG A 177 -13.69 -44.19 27.94
#